data_AF-A0A3D6ER60-F1
#
_entry.id   AF-A0A3D6ER60-F1
#
_cell.length_a   1.000
_cell.length_b   1.000
_cell.length_c   1.000
_cell.angle_alpha   90.00
_cell.angle_beta   90.00
_cell.angle_gamma   90.00
#
_symmetry.space_group_name_H-M   'P 1'
#
loop_
_entity.id
_entity.type
_entity.pdbx_description
1 polymer ?
#
loop_
_entity_poly.entity_id
_entity_poly.type
_entity_poly.pdbx_seq_one_letter_code
_entity_poly.pdbx_strand_id
1 'polypeptide(L)'
;MINPTQNDNTEIHFRTPGEHAWAEAATQELNGANPFEKLLIRKHGLTIEPYYKKSDKNQVGFTLPVSDSKIFGARAWQNMPTIAVGDEKKANTLALHYLNTGADGILFNIERSEINYEILFAGIALEHCAISLLIESGYEEEASLFLASTSNQKLSGCIFYQQPKNIKQLLKSSAPTFLTTGICVEPNTNPVDELVNALEAGARLFDSFTDQGHSPDFIAQQIAFHVSIDTDFFLSIAKLKALRKCWATILQAYNISTVDVNIHASSQAWTKESFQPHGNLIKSTTAALAAIAGGCNYLTVQAESDEEPGNRASRLVSAVLREESQLSRVADPTAGSYYLESLINQLAEKSWQKFVTQVTL
;
A
#
# COMPACT_ATOMS: atom_id res chain seq x y z
N MET A 1 -56.65 -36.30 -7.93
CA MET A 1 -56.63 -36.20 -6.46
C MET A 1 -56.02 -37.50 -5.96
N ILE A 2 -54.83 -37.62 -5.41
CA ILE A 2 -53.97 -36.71 -4.63
C ILE A 2 -52.50 -36.98 -5.02
N ASN A 3 -51.68 -35.92 -4.93
CA ASN A 3 -50.30 -35.77 -5.38
C ASN A 3 -49.29 -36.83 -4.88
N PRO A 4 -48.19 -37.04 -5.62
CA PRO A 4 -46.94 -37.48 -5.03
C PRO A 4 -46.34 -36.33 -4.20
N THR A 5 -46.30 -36.47 -2.88
CA THR A 5 -45.56 -35.60 -1.97
C THR A 5 -44.16 -36.16 -1.71
N GLN A 6 -43.14 -35.32 -1.95
CA GLN A 6 -41.91 -35.13 -1.14
C GLN A 6 -40.99 -36.34 -0.91
N ASN A 7 -39.66 -36.28 -1.04
CA ASN A 7 -38.73 -35.17 -0.86
C ASN A 7 -37.45 -35.47 -1.65
N ASP A 8 -37.02 -34.51 -2.46
CA ASP A 8 -35.70 -34.46 -3.07
C ASP A 8 -34.70 -33.90 -2.03
N ASN A 9 -34.52 -34.61 -0.90
CA ASN A 9 -33.60 -34.19 0.17
C ASN A 9 -32.40 -35.13 0.27
N THR A 10 -31.45 -35.00 -0.66
CA THR A 10 -30.05 -35.37 -0.40
C THR A 10 -29.34 -34.22 0.32
N GLU A 11 -29.87 -33.77 1.46
CA GLU A 11 -29.15 -32.82 2.33
C GLU A 11 -28.19 -33.62 3.22
N ILE A 12 -26.89 -33.43 3.00
CA ILE A 12 -25.85 -33.99 3.87
C ILE A 12 -25.83 -33.15 5.15
N HIS A 13 -26.35 -33.70 6.26
CA HIS A 13 -26.28 -33.06 7.56
C HIS A 13 -24.92 -33.30 8.23
N PHE A 14 -24.07 -32.28 8.24
CA PHE A 14 -22.86 -32.27 9.07
C PHE A 14 -23.20 -31.84 10.50
N ARG A 15 -22.59 -32.48 11.50
CA ARG A 15 -22.62 -31.98 12.87
C ARG A 15 -21.81 -30.68 12.93
N THR A 16 -22.38 -29.62 13.49
CA THR A 16 -21.60 -28.42 13.81
C THR A 16 -20.59 -28.79 14.89
N PRO A 17 -19.27 -28.69 14.62
CA PRO A 17 -18.27 -28.96 15.63
C PRO A 17 -18.44 -28.00 16.81
N GLY A 18 -18.24 -28.50 18.04
CA GLY A 18 -18.21 -27.64 19.22
C GLY A 18 -17.02 -26.67 19.18
N GLU A 19 -17.07 -25.62 20.00
CA GLU A 19 -16.04 -24.55 20.03
C GLU A 19 -14.62 -25.07 20.28
N HIS A 20 -14.49 -26.19 21.01
CA HIS A 20 -13.20 -26.82 21.34
C HIS A 20 -12.81 -27.96 20.41
N ALA A 21 -13.66 -28.34 19.44
CA ALA A 21 -13.45 -29.53 18.63
C ALA A 21 -12.13 -29.50 17.84
N TRP A 22 -11.75 -28.31 17.33
CA TRP A 22 -10.45 -28.16 16.65
C TRP A 22 -9.27 -28.38 17.61
N ALA A 23 -9.33 -27.79 18.81
CA ALA A 23 -8.26 -27.89 19.79
C ALA A 23 -8.08 -29.32 20.32
N GLU A 24 -9.18 -30.05 20.53
CA GLU A 24 -9.18 -31.47 20.90
C GLU A 24 -8.51 -32.31 19.81
N ALA A 25 -8.93 -32.14 18.54
CA ALA A 25 -8.35 -32.86 17.41
C ALA A 25 -6.86 -32.56 17.24
N ALA A 26 -6.47 -31.28 17.28
CA ALA A 26 -5.07 -30.87 17.17
C ALA A 26 -4.22 -31.39 18.35
N THR A 27 -4.77 -31.43 19.56
CA THR A 27 -4.09 -32.01 20.74
C THR A 27 -3.81 -33.50 20.52
N GLN A 28 -4.76 -34.24 19.97
CA GLN A 28 -4.59 -35.66 19.64
C GLN A 28 -3.47 -35.86 18.60
N GLU A 29 -3.48 -35.09 17.51
CA GLU A 29 -2.44 -35.15 16.48
C GLU A 29 -1.04 -34.75 17.00
N LEU A 30 -1.00 -33.87 18.00
CA LEU A 30 0.23 -33.41 18.63
C LEU A 30 0.69 -34.30 19.81
N ASN A 31 0.12 -35.50 19.95
CA ASN A 31 0.43 -36.48 21.01
C ASN A 31 0.21 -35.91 22.42
N GLY A 32 -0.91 -35.20 22.63
CA GLY A 32 -1.29 -34.63 23.92
C GLY A 32 -0.69 -33.26 24.22
N ALA A 33 0.14 -32.70 23.34
CA ALA A 33 0.69 -31.36 23.53
C ALA A 33 -0.35 -30.26 23.23
N ASN A 34 -0.29 -29.16 23.99
CA ASN A 34 -1.18 -28.01 23.79
C ASN A 34 -0.90 -27.34 22.42
N PRO A 35 -1.88 -27.32 21.47
CA PRO A 35 -1.68 -26.73 20.15
C PRO A 35 -1.42 -25.23 20.19
N PHE A 36 -2.03 -24.48 21.12
CA PHE A 36 -1.86 -23.03 21.24
C PHE A 36 -0.50 -22.63 21.81
N GLU A 37 0.25 -23.58 22.39
CA GLU A 37 1.64 -23.35 22.80
C GLU A 37 2.61 -23.86 21.74
N LYS A 38 2.38 -25.08 21.23
CA LYS A 38 3.30 -25.77 20.33
C LYS A 38 3.33 -25.20 18.91
N LEU A 39 2.20 -24.68 18.42
CA LEU A 39 2.07 -24.11 17.07
C LEU A 39 2.06 -22.58 17.07
N LEU A 40 2.25 -21.95 18.23
CA LEU A 40 2.29 -20.50 18.35
C LEU A 40 3.49 -19.94 17.59
N ILE A 41 3.24 -18.98 16.70
CA ILE A 41 4.30 -18.27 16.01
C ILE A 41 4.49 -16.90 16.69
N ARG A 42 5.73 -16.59 17.08
CA ARG A 42 6.12 -15.25 17.54
C ARG A 42 7.07 -14.62 16.54
N LYS A 43 6.70 -13.45 16.02
CA LYS A 43 7.50 -12.73 15.02
C LYS A 43 7.34 -11.23 15.22
N HIS A 44 8.45 -10.49 15.32
CA HIS A 44 8.45 -9.04 15.49
C HIS A 44 7.62 -8.54 16.70
N GLY A 45 7.59 -9.34 17.77
CA GLY A 45 6.75 -9.06 18.93
C GLY A 45 5.25 -9.31 18.73
N LEU A 46 4.83 -9.76 17.55
CA LEU A 46 3.46 -10.22 17.24
C LEU A 46 3.30 -11.68 17.61
N THR A 47 2.08 -12.05 17.98
CA THR A 47 1.71 -13.43 18.29
C THR A 47 0.67 -13.89 17.28
N ILE A 48 0.99 -14.97 16.57
CA ILE A 48 0.10 -15.59 15.59
C ILE A 48 -0.31 -16.95 16.12
N GLU A 49 -1.60 -17.05 16.47
CA GLU A 49 -2.22 -18.30 16.88
C GLU A 49 -2.46 -19.22 15.68
N PRO A 50 -2.46 -20.55 15.89
CA PRO A 50 -2.72 -21.50 14.81
C PRO A 50 -4.16 -21.50 14.31
N TYR A 51 -5.10 -20.91 15.07
CA TYR A 51 -6.51 -20.88 14.76
C TYR A 51 -7.16 -19.61 15.31
N TYR A 52 -8.10 -19.03 14.56
CA TYR A 52 -8.86 -17.85 14.95
C TYR A 52 -10.35 -18.08 14.73
N LYS A 53 -11.16 -17.55 15.63
CA LYS A 53 -12.62 -17.71 15.65
C LYS A 53 -13.32 -16.38 15.86
N LYS A 54 -14.65 -16.42 15.69
CA LYS A 54 -15.51 -15.25 15.81
C LYS A 54 -15.48 -14.59 17.18
N SER A 55 -15.14 -15.30 18.27
CA SER A 55 -15.02 -14.70 19.61
C SER A 55 -13.79 -13.82 19.76
N ASP A 56 -12.78 -13.99 18.91
CA ASP A 56 -11.49 -13.30 19.00
C ASP A 56 -11.58 -11.88 18.41
N LYS A 57 -12.77 -11.27 18.49
CA LYS A 57 -13.10 -10.01 17.81
C LYS A 57 -12.23 -8.87 18.33
N ASN A 58 -11.17 -8.62 17.60
CA ASN A 58 -10.60 -7.29 17.47
C ASN A 58 -11.05 -6.78 16.11
N GLN A 59 -12.21 -6.11 16.03
CA GLN A 59 -12.60 -5.49 14.77
C GLN A 59 -11.70 -4.29 14.51
N VAL A 60 -11.12 -4.21 13.32
CA VAL A 60 -10.25 -3.11 12.89
C VAL A 60 -11.00 -1.78 12.88
N GLY A 61 -12.32 -1.80 12.71
CA GLY A 61 -13.19 -0.63 12.85
C GLY A 61 -13.31 0.22 11.58
N PHE A 62 -12.78 -0.26 10.46
CA PHE A 62 -13.00 0.31 9.13
C PHE A 62 -12.92 -0.77 8.05
N THR A 63 -13.42 -0.46 6.87
CA THR A 63 -13.22 -1.23 5.64
C THR A 63 -12.62 -0.31 4.58
N LEU A 64 -11.86 -0.84 3.63
CA LEU A 64 -11.34 -0.02 2.53
C LEU A 64 -12.51 0.63 1.75
N PRO A 65 -12.37 1.90 1.32
CA PRO A 65 -13.43 2.59 0.61
C PRO A 65 -13.65 1.97 -0.78
N VAL A 66 -14.91 1.96 -1.21
CA VAL A 66 -15.28 1.60 -2.58
C VAL A 66 -14.83 2.72 -3.51
N SER A 67 -14.10 2.37 -4.57
CA SER A 67 -13.73 3.34 -5.60
C SER A 67 -14.92 3.70 -6.49
N ASP A 68 -15.02 4.97 -6.85
CA ASP A 68 -15.96 5.46 -7.86
C ASP A 68 -15.49 5.21 -9.31
N SER A 69 -14.34 4.55 -9.50
CA SER A 69 -13.79 4.29 -10.83
C SER A 69 -14.68 3.30 -11.60
N LYS A 70 -15.30 3.81 -12.67
CA LYS A 70 -16.05 2.99 -13.63
C LYS A 70 -15.15 2.06 -14.45
N ILE A 71 -13.85 2.35 -14.51
CA ILE A 71 -12.87 1.61 -15.31
C ILE A 71 -12.25 0.49 -14.48
N PHE A 72 -11.79 0.82 -13.26
CA PHE A 72 -11.02 -0.13 -12.46
C PHE A 72 -11.89 -1.02 -11.59
N GLY A 73 -13.11 -0.62 -11.22
CA GLY A 73 -14.00 -1.39 -10.35
C GLY A 73 -13.96 -0.93 -8.89
N ALA A 74 -14.60 -1.69 -8.00
CA ALA A 74 -14.78 -1.32 -6.59
C ALA A 74 -13.46 -1.19 -5.81
N ARG A 75 -12.42 -1.93 -6.19
CA ARG A 75 -11.04 -1.72 -5.74
C ARG A 75 -10.20 -1.22 -6.90
N ALA A 76 -9.89 0.08 -6.89
CA ALA A 76 -9.04 0.71 -7.90
C ALA A 76 -7.63 0.95 -7.37
N TRP A 77 -6.62 0.77 -8.22
CA TRP A 77 -5.23 1.17 -8.01
C TRP A 77 -4.60 1.53 -9.35
N GLN A 78 -3.57 2.36 -9.35
CA GLN A 78 -2.80 2.70 -10.56
C GLN A 78 -1.53 1.86 -10.64
N ASN A 79 -1.26 1.26 -11.80
CA ASN A 79 0.01 0.61 -12.11
C ASN A 79 1.06 1.66 -12.47
N MET A 80 2.08 1.83 -11.62
CA MET A 80 3.06 2.89 -11.72
C MET A 80 4.49 2.35 -11.70
N PRO A 81 5.05 1.90 -12.83
CA PRO A 81 6.47 1.60 -12.94
C PRO A 81 7.33 2.84 -12.67
N THR A 82 8.52 2.60 -12.12
CA THR A 82 9.51 3.64 -11.84
C THR A 82 10.43 3.86 -13.04
N ILE A 83 10.78 5.13 -13.30
CA ILE A 83 11.77 5.52 -14.33
C ILE A 83 12.75 6.51 -13.72
N ALA A 84 14.05 6.18 -13.71
CA ALA A 84 15.09 7.11 -13.30
C ALA A 84 15.31 8.21 -14.36
N VAL A 85 15.35 9.48 -13.91
CA VAL A 85 15.49 10.64 -14.80
C VAL A 85 16.96 11.08 -14.90
N GLY A 86 17.79 10.22 -15.47
CA GLY A 86 19.17 10.58 -15.83
C GLY A 86 19.22 11.51 -17.07
N ASP A 87 18.39 11.22 -18.06
CA ASP A 87 18.26 11.95 -19.33
C ASP A 87 16.78 12.06 -19.69
N GLU A 88 16.28 13.27 -19.90
CA GLU A 88 14.84 13.54 -20.08
C GLU A 88 14.30 12.91 -21.36
N LYS A 89 15.08 12.85 -22.44
CA LYS A 89 14.63 12.26 -23.72
C LYS A 89 14.51 10.75 -23.59
N LYS A 90 15.48 10.11 -22.95
CA LYS A 90 15.43 8.66 -22.69
C LYS A 90 14.29 8.31 -21.73
N ALA A 91 14.16 9.07 -20.63
CA ALA A 91 13.09 8.89 -19.66
C ALA A 91 11.70 9.10 -20.30
N ASN A 92 11.53 10.13 -21.13
CA ASN A 92 10.30 10.38 -21.89
C ASN A 92 9.97 9.23 -22.86
N THR A 93 10.96 8.77 -23.62
CA THR A 93 10.78 7.65 -24.57
C THR A 93 10.30 6.40 -23.83
N LEU A 94 10.89 6.12 -22.67
CA LEU A 94 10.53 4.98 -21.84
C LEU A 94 9.15 5.15 -21.20
N ALA A 95 8.83 6.35 -20.71
CA ALA A 95 7.53 6.68 -20.15
C ALA A 95 6.40 6.48 -21.17
N LEU A 96 6.56 7.02 -22.39
CA LEU A 96 5.63 6.81 -23.49
C LEU A 96 5.49 5.32 -23.83
N HIS A 97 6.59 4.57 -23.84
CA HIS A 97 6.52 3.13 -24.05
C HIS A 97 5.71 2.40 -22.95
N TYR A 98 5.95 2.71 -21.68
CA TYR A 98 5.25 2.08 -20.55
C TYR A 98 3.77 2.42 -20.52
N LEU A 99 3.42 3.69 -20.72
CA LEU A 99 2.03 4.15 -20.79
C LEU A 99 1.26 3.49 -21.94
N ASN A 100 1.90 3.28 -23.09
CA ASN A 100 1.30 2.57 -24.22
C ASN A 100 1.30 1.03 -24.08
N THR A 101 1.91 0.48 -23.02
CA THR A 101 2.05 -0.98 -22.83
C THR A 101 1.56 -1.46 -21.45
N GLY A 102 0.61 -0.74 -20.85
CA GLY A 102 -0.16 -1.21 -19.68
C GLY A 102 0.15 -0.54 -18.35
N ALA A 103 0.99 0.51 -18.32
CA ALA A 103 1.08 1.38 -17.16
C ALA A 103 -0.08 2.38 -17.13
N ASP A 104 -0.66 2.60 -15.95
CA ASP A 104 -1.69 3.63 -15.76
C ASP A 104 -1.05 4.99 -15.39
N GLY A 105 0.22 4.97 -14.99
CA GLY A 105 1.00 6.14 -14.63
C GLY A 105 2.50 5.87 -14.51
N ILE A 106 3.29 6.89 -14.22
CA ILE A 106 4.75 6.79 -14.09
C ILE A 106 5.19 7.41 -12.76
N LEU A 107 6.08 6.71 -12.04
CA LEU A 107 6.85 7.28 -10.94
C LEU A 107 8.23 7.68 -11.45
N PHE A 108 8.48 8.96 -11.66
CA PHE A 108 9.79 9.45 -12.09
C PHE A 108 10.71 9.60 -10.88
N ASN A 109 11.84 8.87 -10.86
CA ASN A 109 12.87 9.05 -9.83
C ASN A 109 13.79 10.21 -10.20
N ILE A 110 13.80 11.24 -9.35
CA ILE A 110 14.53 12.49 -9.51
C ILE A 110 15.80 12.42 -8.66
N GLU A 111 16.89 12.10 -9.34
CA GLU A 111 18.23 11.88 -8.75
C GLU A 111 19.21 13.00 -9.14
N ARG A 112 18.72 14.08 -9.75
CA ARG A 112 19.50 15.26 -10.13
C ARG A 112 18.65 16.51 -10.23
N SER A 113 19.31 17.66 -10.19
CA SER A 113 18.71 18.98 -10.46
C SER A 113 18.63 19.28 -11.96
N GLU A 114 17.99 20.41 -12.26
CA GLU A 114 17.90 21.03 -13.58
C GLU A 114 17.19 20.11 -14.59
N ILE A 115 16.09 19.49 -14.16
CA ILE A 115 15.26 18.66 -15.02
C ILE A 115 14.50 19.54 -16.00
N ASN A 116 14.63 19.24 -17.30
CA ASN A 116 13.79 19.88 -18.31
C ASN A 116 12.44 19.15 -18.43
N TYR A 117 11.43 19.61 -17.67
CA TYR A 117 10.09 19.03 -17.67
C TYR A 117 9.35 19.13 -19.01
N GLU A 118 9.65 20.13 -19.85
CA GLU A 118 9.08 20.23 -21.19
C GLU A 118 9.52 19.05 -22.07
N ILE A 119 10.80 18.69 -22.00
CA ILE A 119 11.34 17.51 -22.69
C ILE A 119 10.81 16.22 -22.04
N LEU A 120 10.81 16.15 -20.71
CA LEU A 120 10.40 14.95 -19.98
C LEU A 120 8.95 14.58 -20.26
N PHE A 121 8.06 15.57 -20.40
CA PHE A 121 6.62 15.36 -20.62
C PHE A 121 6.18 15.51 -22.08
N ALA A 122 7.11 15.72 -23.01
CA ALA A 122 6.79 15.86 -24.42
C ALA A 122 5.92 14.68 -24.92
N GLY A 123 4.72 14.98 -25.43
CA GLY A 123 3.78 13.98 -25.95
C GLY A 123 3.04 13.15 -24.91
N ILE A 124 3.27 13.34 -23.60
CA ILE A 124 2.52 12.66 -22.55
C ILE A 124 1.23 13.44 -22.26
N ALA A 125 0.07 12.77 -22.34
CA ALA A 125 -1.21 13.33 -21.96
C ALA A 125 -1.39 13.29 -20.44
N LEU A 126 -0.82 14.29 -19.73
CA LEU A 126 -0.76 14.34 -18.27
C LEU A 126 -2.13 14.27 -17.57
N GLU A 127 -3.20 14.69 -18.25
CA GLU A 127 -4.58 14.63 -17.73
C GLU A 127 -5.23 13.24 -17.79
N HIS A 128 -4.56 12.26 -18.40
CA HIS A 128 -5.07 10.90 -18.60
C HIS A 128 -4.25 9.81 -17.92
N CYS A 129 -3.13 10.17 -17.28
CA CYS A 129 -2.28 9.23 -16.58
C CYS A 129 -1.88 9.78 -15.21
N ALA A 130 -1.55 8.89 -14.27
CA ALA A 130 -0.98 9.30 -12.99
C ALA A 130 0.50 9.65 -13.17
N ILE A 131 0.93 10.78 -12.65
CA ILE A 131 2.33 11.21 -12.67
C ILE A 131 2.74 11.43 -11.24
N SER A 132 3.78 10.75 -10.79
CA SER A 132 4.37 10.96 -9.48
C SER A 132 5.86 11.19 -9.61
N LEU A 133 6.42 11.92 -8.64
CA LEU A 133 7.86 12.08 -8.50
C LEU A 133 8.30 11.34 -7.24
N LEU A 134 9.42 10.63 -7.33
CA LEU A 134 10.22 10.25 -6.17
C LEU A 134 11.42 11.17 -6.14
N ILE A 135 11.52 12.03 -5.13
CA ILE A 135 12.59 13.00 -5.01
C ILE A 135 13.63 12.46 -4.03
N GLU A 136 14.82 12.21 -4.54
CA GLU A 136 15.98 11.84 -3.72
C GLU A 136 16.48 13.03 -2.89
N SER A 137 17.16 12.71 -1.79
CA SER A 137 17.67 13.73 -0.86
C SER A 137 18.61 14.72 -1.56
N GLY A 138 18.34 16.01 -1.39
CA GLY A 138 19.13 17.10 -1.98
C GLY A 138 18.56 17.69 -3.26
N TYR A 139 17.46 17.13 -3.79
CA TYR A 139 16.78 17.63 -4.99
C TYR A 139 15.37 18.16 -4.70
N GLU A 140 15.06 18.53 -3.46
CA GLU A 140 13.73 18.97 -3.03
C GLU A 140 13.21 20.21 -3.79
N GLU A 141 14.11 21.02 -4.36
CA GLU A 141 13.75 22.19 -5.18
C GLU A 141 12.99 21.81 -6.46
N GLU A 142 13.24 20.61 -7.01
CA GLU A 142 12.59 20.08 -8.21
C GLU A 142 11.07 19.96 -8.05
N ALA A 143 10.58 19.77 -6.82
CA ALA A 143 9.14 19.75 -6.55
C ALA A 143 8.45 21.04 -6.98
N SER A 144 9.08 22.20 -6.71
CA SER A 144 8.49 23.49 -7.06
C SER A 144 8.60 23.79 -8.55
N LEU A 145 9.70 23.37 -9.19
CA LEU A 145 9.89 23.46 -10.64
C LEU A 145 8.89 22.59 -11.41
N PHE A 146 8.67 21.36 -10.96
CA PHE A 146 7.65 20.46 -11.50
C PHE A 146 6.26 21.09 -11.45
N LEU A 147 5.85 21.59 -10.28
CA LEU A 147 4.53 22.22 -10.12
C LEU A 147 4.37 23.47 -10.99
N ALA A 148 5.43 24.28 -11.13
CA ALA A 148 5.42 25.43 -12.02
C ALA A 148 5.22 25.00 -13.49
N SER A 149 5.94 23.96 -13.93
CA SER A 149 5.85 23.41 -15.29
C SER A 149 4.50 22.80 -15.64
N THR A 150 3.72 22.39 -14.62
CA THR A 150 2.44 21.69 -14.77
C THR A 150 1.24 22.52 -14.27
N SER A 151 1.44 23.80 -13.97
CA SER A 151 0.45 24.68 -13.33
C SER A 151 -0.91 24.77 -14.01
N ASN A 152 -0.98 24.61 -15.34
CA ASN A 152 -2.23 24.64 -16.12
C ASN A 152 -2.78 23.24 -16.48
N GLN A 153 -2.19 22.18 -15.95
CA GLN A 153 -2.54 20.80 -16.27
C GLN A 153 -3.46 20.21 -15.20
N LYS A 154 -4.36 19.31 -15.60
CA LYS A 154 -5.03 18.42 -14.66
C LYS A 154 -4.06 17.29 -14.33
N LEU A 155 -3.72 17.13 -13.06
CA LEU A 155 -2.76 16.13 -12.61
C LEU A 155 -3.39 15.19 -11.58
N SER A 156 -2.94 13.95 -11.61
CA SER A 156 -3.17 12.99 -10.54
C SER A 156 -1.85 12.30 -10.20
N GLY A 157 -1.68 11.91 -8.94
CA GLY A 157 -0.42 11.34 -8.45
C GLY A 157 0.11 12.11 -7.25
N CYS A 158 1.39 11.93 -6.94
CA CYS A 158 2.00 12.50 -5.75
C CYS A 158 3.49 12.80 -5.91
N ILE A 159 3.99 13.80 -5.19
CA ILE A 159 5.43 13.99 -4.98
C ILE A 159 5.80 13.28 -3.68
N PHE A 160 6.60 12.22 -3.79
CA PHE A 160 7.18 11.49 -2.67
C PHE A 160 8.61 11.97 -2.40
N TYR A 161 8.96 12.09 -1.12
CA TYR A 161 10.29 12.53 -0.69
C TYR A 161 10.99 11.41 0.06
N GLN A 162 12.19 11.04 -0.39
CA GLN A 162 13.02 10.02 0.26
C GLN A 162 13.42 10.44 1.68
N GLN A 163 13.63 11.74 1.92
CA GLN A 163 13.94 12.31 3.23
C GLN A 163 12.88 13.37 3.61
N PRO A 164 11.74 12.97 4.17
CA PRO A 164 10.61 13.87 4.45
C PRO A 164 10.97 15.02 5.40
N LYS A 165 12.00 14.84 6.24
CA LYS A 165 12.53 15.89 7.13
C LYS A 165 13.05 17.13 6.38
N ASN A 166 13.36 17.01 5.09
CA ASN A 166 13.85 18.11 4.26
C ASN A 166 12.71 18.95 3.66
N ILE A 167 11.45 18.53 3.82
CA ILE A 167 10.30 19.29 3.33
C ILE A 167 10.10 20.51 4.23
N LYS A 168 10.48 21.68 3.74
CA LYS A 168 10.44 22.94 4.51
C LYS A 168 9.08 23.65 4.46
N GLN A 169 8.34 23.47 3.37
CA GLN A 169 7.09 24.18 3.14
C GLN A 169 6.08 23.26 2.46
N LEU A 170 4.80 23.48 2.76
CA LEU A 170 3.72 22.81 2.05
C LEU A 170 3.51 23.48 0.69
N LEU A 171 3.85 22.75 -0.38
CA LEU A 171 3.56 23.18 -1.74
C LEU A 171 2.07 23.05 -2.03
N LYS A 172 1.59 23.80 -3.02
CA LYS A 172 0.21 23.72 -3.48
C LYS A 172 0.19 23.36 -4.96
N SER A 173 -0.53 22.30 -5.29
CA SER A 173 -0.89 21.99 -6.67
C SER A 173 -2.14 22.79 -7.07
N SER A 174 -2.22 23.18 -8.35
CA SER A 174 -3.46 23.70 -8.93
C SER A 174 -4.50 22.60 -9.17
N ALA A 175 -4.07 21.33 -9.19
CA ALA A 175 -4.92 20.16 -9.36
C ALA A 175 -5.30 19.55 -7.99
N PRO A 176 -6.59 19.50 -7.61
CA PRO A 176 -7.01 18.95 -6.31
C PRO A 176 -6.69 17.46 -6.12
N THR A 177 -6.53 16.72 -7.21
CA THR A 177 -6.24 15.28 -7.24
C THR A 177 -4.76 14.94 -7.13
N PHE A 178 -3.89 15.94 -7.02
CA PHE A 178 -2.45 15.77 -6.95
C PHE A 178 -1.93 16.14 -5.56
N LEU A 179 -1.19 15.23 -4.94
CA LEU A 179 -0.70 15.37 -3.57
C LEU A 179 0.76 15.82 -3.56
N THR A 180 1.07 16.82 -2.74
CA THR A 180 2.42 17.40 -2.73
C THR A 180 3.29 16.94 -1.56
N THR A 181 2.81 16.03 -0.71
CA THR A 181 3.53 15.63 0.51
C THR A 181 3.47 14.11 0.71
N GLY A 182 4.11 13.39 -0.20
CA GLY A 182 4.33 11.96 -0.07
C GLY A 182 5.55 11.64 0.81
N ILE A 183 5.37 10.74 1.77
CA ILE A 183 6.40 10.34 2.72
C ILE A 183 6.91 8.95 2.32
N CYS A 184 8.17 8.85 1.89
CA CYS A 184 8.81 7.54 1.73
C CYS A 184 9.16 6.97 3.09
N VAL A 185 8.58 5.83 3.40
CA VAL A 185 8.84 5.12 4.64
C VAL A 185 10.05 4.23 4.44
N GLU A 186 11.10 4.46 5.23
CA GLU A 186 12.31 3.65 5.18
C GLU A 186 11.97 2.19 5.53
N PRO A 187 12.30 1.21 4.66
CA PRO A 187 12.02 -0.19 4.93
C PRO A 187 12.71 -0.67 6.22
N ASN A 188 12.00 -1.45 7.02
CA ASN A 188 12.55 -2.04 8.23
C ASN A 188 12.22 -3.54 8.30
N THR A 189 13.10 -4.34 8.90
CA THR A 189 12.81 -5.75 9.13
C THR A 189 11.64 -5.94 10.10
N ASN A 190 11.46 -5.00 11.03
CA ASN A 190 10.34 -4.96 11.95
C ASN A 190 9.25 -4.02 11.43
N PRO A 191 8.07 -4.52 11.05
CA PRO A 191 6.97 -3.69 10.54
C PRO A 191 6.40 -2.74 11.60
N VAL A 192 6.58 -3.04 12.90
CA VAL A 192 6.18 -2.12 13.97
C VAL A 192 6.99 -0.83 13.86
N ASP A 193 8.30 -0.95 13.62
CA ASP A 193 9.23 0.18 13.55
C ASP A 193 9.03 0.97 12.25
N GLU A 194 8.78 0.28 11.14
CA GLU A 194 8.43 0.92 9.86
C GLU A 194 7.18 1.81 9.99
N LEU A 195 6.13 1.30 10.66
CA LEU A 195 4.92 2.08 10.92
C LEU A 195 5.17 3.27 11.85
N VAL A 196 5.99 3.08 12.89
CA VAL A 196 6.31 4.18 13.80
C VAL A 196 7.06 5.29 13.07
N ASN A 197 8.07 4.94 12.27
CA ASN A 197 8.80 5.91 11.44
C ASN A 197 7.88 6.68 10.49
N ALA A 198 6.88 5.99 9.90
CA ALA A 198 5.87 6.63 9.05
C ALA A 198 5.03 7.64 9.84
N LEU A 199 4.52 7.25 11.00
CA LEU A 199 3.68 8.09 11.86
C LEU A 199 4.45 9.30 12.41
N GLU A 200 5.70 9.11 12.84
CA GLU A 200 6.58 10.20 13.29
C GLU A 200 6.86 11.21 12.17
N ALA A 201 7.19 10.73 10.97
CA ALA A 201 7.40 11.60 9.83
C ALA A 201 6.12 12.38 9.46
N GLY A 202 4.97 11.71 9.45
CA GLY A 202 3.67 12.32 9.18
C GLY A 202 3.28 13.36 10.22
N ALA A 203 3.34 13.02 11.51
CA ALA A 203 2.99 13.90 12.62
C ALA A 203 3.87 15.17 12.61
N ARG A 204 5.19 15.00 12.48
CA ARG A 204 6.13 16.14 12.42
C ARG A 204 5.85 17.09 11.26
N LEU A 205 5.53 16.57 10.08
CA LEU A 205 5.16 17.41 8.94
C LEU A 205 3.82 18.10 9.18
N PHE A 206 2.88 17.39 9.80
CA PHE A 206 1.59 17.94 10.18
C PHE A 206 1.73 19.12 11.14
N ASP A 207 2.52 18.96 12.20
CA ASP A 207 2.86 20.02 13.16
C ASP A 207 3.54 21.20 12.46
N SER A 208 4.61 20.93 11.70
CA SER A 208 5.39 21.95 10.98
C SER A 208 4.52 22.79 10.04
N PHE A 209 3.60 22.18 9.29
CA PHE A 209 2.72 22.91 8.38
C PHE A 209 1.59 23.64 9.10
N THR A 210 1.13 23.12 10.24
CA THR A 210 0.17 23.82 11.10
C THR A 210 0.81 25.07 11.69
N ASP A 211 2.07 24.99 12.15
CA ASP A 211 2.85 26.13 12.63
C ASP A 211 3.10 27.19 11.54
N GLN A 212 3.19 26.76 10.29
CA GLN A 212 3.25 27.65 9.11
C GLN A 212 1.89 28.27 8.74
N GLY A 213 0.81 27.95 9.45
CA GLY A 213 -0.52 28.52 9.27
C GLY A 213 -1.38 27.84 8.20
N HIS A 214 -1.02 26.64 7.74
CA HIS A 214 -1.88 25.85 6.85
C HIS A 214 -3.04 25.23 7.65
N SER A 215 -4.22 25.09 7.02
CA SER A 215 -5.35 24.45 7.70
C SER A 215 -5.11 22.94 7.87
N PRO A 216 -5.45 22.36 9.03
CA PRO A 216 -5.31 20.93 9.26
C PRO A 216 -6.02 20.06 8.20
N ASP A 217 -7.24 20.43 7.79
CA ASP A 217 -7.97 19.73 6.74
C ASP A 217 -7.23 19.71 5.40
N PHE A 218 -6.57 20.81 5.04
CA PHE A 218 -5.80 20.88 3.80
C PHE A 218 -4.55 20.01 3.89
N ILE A 219 -3.82 20.05 5.00
CA ILE A 219 -2.62 19.23 5.21
C ILE A 219 -2.98 17.74 5.12
N ALA A 220 -4.07 17.32 5.78
CA ALA A 220 -4.53 15.94 5.78
C ALA A 220 -4.80 15.39 4.36
N GLN A 221 -5.24 16.24 3.43
CA GLN A 221 -5.50 15.87 2.03
C GLN A 221 -4.24 15.83 1.17
N GLN A 222 -3.11 16.40 1.63
CA GLN A 222 -1.85 16.44 0.88
C GLN A 222 -0.88 15.32 1.25
N ILE A 223 -1.08 14.68 2.41
CA ILE A 223 -0.19 13.62 2.90
C ILE A 223 -0.50 12.28 2.23
N ALA A 224 0.55 11.63 1.74
CA ALA A 224 0.53 10.25 1.26
C ALA A 224 1.71 9.48 1.84
N PHE A 225 1.67 8.15 1.78
CA PHE A 225 2.78 7.29 2.19
C PHE A 225 3.23 6.40 1.04
N HIS A 226 4.54 6.32 0.83
CA HIS A 226 5.16 5.30 -0.01
C HIS A 226 5.79 4.24 0.88
N VAL A 227 5.25 3.03 0.82
CA VAL A 227 5.59 1.91 1.71
C VAL A 227 6.10 0.74 0.87
N SER A 228 7.18 0.13 1.33
CA SER A 228 7.69 -1.09 0.70
C SER A 228 6.90 -2.31 1.14
N ILE A 229 6.68 -3.26 0.24
CA ILE A 229 5.91 -4.48 0.51
C ILE A 229 6.78 -5.71 0.30
N ASP A 230 6.65 -6.66 1.22
CA ASP A 230 7.46 -7.87 1.28
C ASP A 230 6.68 -9.14 0.89
N THR A 231 7.35 -10.28 0.99
CA THR A 231 6.76 -11.59 0.71
C THR A 231 5.98 -12.17 1.89
N ASP A 232 5.97 -11.52 3.06
CA ASP A 232 5.10 -11.92 4.17
C ASP A 232 3.69 -11.42 3.89
N PHE A 233 2.97 -12.23 3.13
CA PHE A 233 1.69 -11.88 2.52
C PHE A 233 0.70 -11.23 3.49
N PHE A 234 0.43 -11.87 4.63
CA PHE A 234 -0.55 -11.40 5.59
C PHE A 234 -0.04 -10.21 6.40
N LEU A 235 1.25 -10.19 6.74
CA LEU A 235 1.84 -9.08 7.48
C LEU A 235 1.89 -7.81 6.64
N SER A 236 2.17 -7.94 5.34
CA SER A 236 2.13 -6.84 4.38
C SER A 236 0.72 -6.26 4.21
N ILE A 237 -0.31 -7.11 4.11
CA ILE A 237 -1.72 -6.65 4.15
C ILE A 237 -2.00 -5.91 5.46
N ALA A 238 -1.59 -6.52 6.58
CA ALA A 238 -1.86 -5.97 7.90
C ALA A 238 -1.14 -4.63 8.12
N LYS A 239 0.09 -4.47 7.62
CA LYS A 239 0.89 -3.25 7.70
C LYS A 239 0.20 -2.07 7.03
N LEU A 240 -0.27 -2.24 5.79
CA LEU A 240 -0.96 -1.16 5.08
C LEU A 240 -2.25 -0.73 5.79
N LYS A 241 -3.01 -1.69 6.32
CA LYS A 241 -4.25 -1.39 7.04
C LYS A 241 -4.01 -0.81 8.44
N ALA A 242 -2.97 -1.26 9.13
CA ALA A 242 -2.55 -0.69 10.42
C ALA A 242 -2.07 0.75 10.24
N LEU A 243 -1.34 1.06 9.15
CA LEU A 243 -0.96 2.43 8.81
C LEU A 243 -2.18 3.34 8.65
N ARG A 244 -3.18 2.92 7.87
CA ARG A 244 -4.43 3.68 7.70
C ARG A 244 -5.12 3.91 9.04
N LYS A 245 -5.22 2.88 9.88
CA LYS A 245 -5.84 2.97 11.21
C LYS A 245 -5.11 3.97 12.11
N CYS A 246 -3.79 3.85 12.24
CA CYS A 246 -3.01 4.74 13.09
C CYS A 246 -3.01 6.18 12.57
N TRP A 247 -2.93 6.37 11.25
CA TRP A 247 -3.02 7.70 10.66
C TRP A 247 -4.38 8.35 10.91
N ALA A 248 -5.48 7.59 10.78
CA ALA A 248 -6.81 8.08 11.13
C ALA A 248 -6.90 8.51 12.60
N THR A 249 -6.24 7.80 13.52
CA THR A 249 -6.15 8.20 14.93
C THR A 249 -5.39 9.52 15.11
N ILE A 250 -4.32 9.76 14.35
CA ILE A 250 -3.62 11.06 14.35
C ILE A 250 -4.56 12.16 13.89
N LEU A 251 -5.26 11.98 12.75
CA LEU A 251 -6.20 12.98 12.23
C LEU A 251 -7.33 13.29 13.22
N GLN A 252 -7.82 12.29 13.95
CA GLN A 252 -8.82 12.48 15.01
C GLN A 252 -8.31 13.35 16.14
N ALA A 253 -7.02 13.25 16.51
CA ALA A 253 -6.41 14.12 17.52
C ALA A 253 -6.40 15.60 17.09
N TYR A 254 -6.38 15.87 15.78
CA TYR A 254 -6.53 17.20 15.20
C TYR A 254 -7.99 17.62 14.94
N ASN A 255 -8.98 16.84 15.40
CA ASN A 255 -10.42 17.05 15.15
C ASN A 255 -10.82 17.02 13.67
N ILE A 256 -10.07 16.31 12.83
CA ILE A 256 -10.36 16.18 11.41
C ILE A 256 -11.20 14.94 11.19
N SER A 257 -12.25 15.05 10.38
CA SER A 257 -13.01 13.87 9.94
C SER A 257 -12.08 12.89 9.23
N THR A 258 -12.20 11.60 9.49
CA THR A 258 -11.29 10.59 8.93
C THR A 258 -11.26 10.66 7.39
N VAL A 259 -10.15 11.14 6.84
CA VAL A 259 -9.84 11.11 5.41
C VAL A 259 -9.03 9.84 5.13
N ASP A 260 -9.37 9.12 4.07
CA ASP A 260 -8.59 7.96 3.65
C ASP A 260 -7.25 8.41 3.05
N VAL A 261 -6.15 7.85 3.54
CA VAL A 261 -4.80 8.26 3.13
C VAL A 261 -4.38 7.59 1.82
N ASN A 262 -3.66 8.29 0.94
CA ASN A 262 -3.12 7.65 -0.24
C ASN A 262 -1.86 6.84 0.11
N ILE A 263 -1.81 5.59 -0.35
CA ILE A 263 -0.66 4.70 -0.16
C ILE A 263 -0.13 4.27 -1.53
N HIS A 264 1.13 4.60 -1.80
CA HIS A 264 1.93 3.97 -2.84
C HIS A 264 2.62 2.74 -2.25
N ALA A 265 2.39 1.57 -2.83
CA ALA A 265 3.05 0.34 -2.42
C ALA A 265 4.06 -0.09 -3.49
N SER A 266 5.28 -0.42 -3.09
CA SER A 266 6.29 -0.94 -4.02
C SER A 266 6.89 -2.27 -3.56
N SER A 267 7.01 -3.25 -4.45
CA SER A 267 7.84 -4.43 -4.18
C SER A 267 9.33 -4.05 -4.18
N GLN A 268 10.17 -4.90 -3.61
CA GLN A 268 11.63 -4.72 -3.57
C GLN A 268 12.33 -5.77 -4.43
N ALA A 269 13.61 -5.57 -4.75
CA ALA A 269 14.45 -6.65 -5.27
C ALA A 269 15.01 -7.47 -4.09
N TRP A 270 14.70 -8.78 -4.02
CA TRP A 270 15.13 -9.64 -2.91
C TRP A 270 16.40 -10.42 -3.21
N THR A 271 16.61 -10.76 -4.47
CA THR A 271 17.78 -11.52 -4.92
C THR A 271 18.48 -10.77 -6.04
N LYS A 272 19.81 -10.87 -6.09
CA LYS A 272 20.53 -10.51 -7.30
C LYS A 272 20.15 -11.49 -8.39
N GLU A 273 19.83 -10.98 -9.58
CA GLU A 273 19.41 -11.76 -10.75
C GLU A 273 20.33 -12.97 -11.01
N SER A 274 21.64 -12.80 -10.77
CA SER A 274 22.65 -13.85 -10.98
C SER A 274 22.49 -15.11 -10.12
N PHE A 275 21.73 -15.07 -9.03
CA PHE A 275 21.55 -16.21 -8.13
C PHE A 275 20.23 -16.97 -8.37
N GLN A 276 19.16 -16.25 -8.71
CA GLN A 276 17.84 -16.81 -9.00
C GLN A 276 17.15 -15.96 -10.08
N PRO A 277 17.31 -16.30 -11.37
CA PRO A 277 16.99 -15.40 -12.49
C PRO A 277 15.51 -15.06 -12.68
N HIS A 278 14.60 -15.78 -12.01
CA HIS A 278 13.15 -15.52 -12.02
C HIS A 278 12.54 -15.47 -10.60
N GLY A 279 13.40 -15.45 -9.58
CA GLY A 279 12.95 -15.50 -8.19
C GLY A 279 12.24 -14.21 -7.77
N ASN A 280 12.62 -13.07 -8.34
CA ASN A 280 12.03 -11.79 -7.98
C ASN A 280 10.63 -11.63 -8.57
N LEU A 281 10.33 -12.12 -9.77
CA LEU A 281 8.99 -11.99 -10.35
C LEU A 281 7.91 -12.65 -9.49
N ILE A 282 8.16 -13.87 -8.99
CA ILE A 282 7.21 -14.60 -8.11
C ILE A 282 7.02 -13.84 -6.80
N LYS A 283 8.12 -13.40 -6.18
CA LYS A 283 8.09 -12.65 -4.91
C LYS A 283 7.37 -11.31 -5.06
N SER A 284 7.67 -10.57 -6.13
CA SER A 284 7.01 -9.31 -6.50
C SER A 284 5.53 -9.50 -6.79
N THR A 285 5.12 -10.64 -7.36
CA THR A 285 3.70 -10.96 -7.57
C THR A 285 2.97 -11.19 -6.25
N THR A 286 3.57 -11.93 -5.30
CA THR A 286 3.02 -12.10 -3.95
C THR A 286 2.92 -10.76 -3.21
N ALA A 287 3.96 -9.93 -3.29
CA ALA A 287 3.97 -8.60 -2.71
C ALA A 287 2.88 -7.69 -3.33
N ALA A 288 2.73 -7.72 -4.66
CA ALA A 288 1.68 -6.97 -5.36
C ALA A 288 0.28 -7.40 -4.93
N LEU A 289 0.04 -8.71 -4.80
CA LEU A 289 -1.23 -9.23 -4.29
C LEU A 289 -1.51 -8.73 -2.86
N ALA A 290 -0.51 -8.76 -1.99
CA ALA A 290 -0.63 -8.25 -0.62
C ALA A 290 -0.91 -6.74 -0.59
N ALA A 291 -0.22 -5.97 -1.44
CA ALA A 291 -0.43 -4.53 -1.58
C ALA A 291 -1.87 -4.18 -1.99
N ILE A 292 -2.40 -4.88 -3.00
CA ILE A 292 -3.76 -4.68 -3.50
C ILE A 292 -4.79 -5.07 -2.42
N ALA A 293 -4.61 -6.21 -1.77
CA ALA A 293 -5.49 -6.67 -0.68
C ALA A 293 -5.42 -5.77 0.58
N GLY A 294 -4.26 -5.15 0.83
CA GLY A 294 -4.06 -4.11 1.84
C GLY A 294 -4.61 -2.73 1.44
N GLY A 295 -5.01 -2.57 0.18
CA GLY A 295 -5.68 -1.38 -0.33
C GLY A 295 -4.75 -0.25 -0.77
N CYS A 296 -3.64 -0.54 -1.44
CA CYS A 296 -2.81 0.51 -2.04
C CYS A 296 -3.56 1.32 -3.13
N ASN A 297 -3.21 2.60 -3.27
CA ASN A 297 -3.73 3.50 -4.30
C ASN A 297 -2.84 3.47 -5.55
N TYR A 298 -1.53 3.35 -5.35
CA TYR A 298 -0.53 3.21 -6.41
C TYR A 298 0.28 1.94 -6.16
N LEU A 299 0.63 1.22 -7.22
CA LEU A 299 1.39 -0.02 -7.15
C LEU A 299 2.59 0.05 -8.09
N THR A 300 3.78 -0.16 -7.54
CA THR A 300 4.99 -0.43 -8.32
C THR A 300 5.42 -1.86 -8.09
N VAL A 301 5.51 -2.61 -9.18
CA VAL A 301 6.15 -3.94 -9.18
C VAL A 301 7.56 -3.76 -9.71
N GLN A 302 8.55 -3.89 -8.84
CA GLN A 302 9.96 -3.75 -9.22
C GLN A 302 10.30 -4.78 -10.29
N ALA A 303 10.85 -4.29 -11.40
CA ALA A 303 11.32 -5.14 -12.48
C ALA A 303 12.51 -5.97 -12.01
N GLU A 304 12.54 -7.23 -12.45
CA GLU A 304 13.70 -8.08 -12.21
C GLU A 304 14.90 -7.64 -13.03
N SER A 305 14.66 -7.10 -14.23
CA SER A 305 15.63 -6.47 -15.11
C SER A 305 14.98 -5.26 -15.77
N ASP A 306 15.74 -4.20 -16.00
CA ASP A 306 15.28 -3.01 -16.73
C ASP A 306 15.11 -3.26 -18.24
N GLU A 307 15.62 -4.39 -18.74
CA GLU A 307 15.48 -4.81 -20.14
C GLU A 307 14.21 -5.63 -20.38
N GLU A 308 13.74 -5.61 -21.62
CA GLU A 308 12.69 -6.51 -22.08
C GLU A 308 13.25 -7.96 -22.20
N PRO A 309 12.52 -9.00 -21.78
CA PRO A 309 11.11 -9.01 -21.37
C PRO A 309 10.87 -8.78 -19.87
N GLY A 310 11.93 -8.60 -19.06
CA GLY A 310 11.84 -8.50 -17.59
C GLY A 310 10.99 -7.32 -17.14
N ASN A 311 11.21 -6.14 -17.74
CA ASN A 311 10.42 -4.95 -17.39
C ASN A 311 8.94 -5.11 -17.77
N ARG A 312 8.64 -5.67 -18.95
CA ARG A 312 7.25 -5.96 -19.32
C ARG A 312 6.57 -6.93 -18.37
N ALA A 313 7.29 -7.97 -17.93
CA ALA A 313 6.72 -8.95 -17.00
C ALA A 313 6.24 -8.29 -15.70
N SER A 314 7.03 -7.37 -15.12
CA SER A 314 6.60 -6.66 -13.90
C SER A 314 5.42 -5.71 -14.15
N ARG A 315 5.41 -4.99 -15.29
CA ARG A 315 4.27 -4.12 -15.66
C ARG A 315 2.96 -4.92 -15.80
N LEU A 316 3.02 -6.14 -16.34
CA LEU A 316 1.83 -6.97 -16.56
C LEU A 316 1.25 -7.59 -15.29
N VAL A 317 2.02 -7.72 -14.21
CA VAL A 317 1.51 -8.28 -12.94
C VAL A 317 0.25 -7.55 -12.47
N SER A 318 0.26 -6.21 -12.50
CA SER A 318 -0.91 -5.41 -12.11
C SER A 318 -2.13 -5.68 -12.99
N ALA A 319 -1.94 -5.79 -14.31
CA ALA A 319 -3.01 -6.06 -15.25
C ALA A 319 -3.62 -7.44 -15.04
N VAL A 320 -2.79 -8.49 -14.87
CA VAL A 320 -3.25 -9.86 -14.60
C VAL A 320 -4.03 -9.93 -13.28
N LEU A 321 -3.54 -9.27 -12.23
CA LEU A 321 -4.22 -9.22 -10.93
C LEU A 321 -5.58 -8.49 -11.01
N ARG A 322 -5.69 -7.48 -11.88
CA ARG A 322 -6.92 -6.71 -12.09
C ARG A 322 -7.93 -7.44 -12.98
N GLU A 323 -7.50 -7.84 -14.17
CA GLU A 323 -8.36 -8.26 -15.28
C GLU A 323 -8.62 -9.76 -15.31
N GLU A 324 -7.67 -10.58 -14.87
CA GLU A 324 -7.80 -12.04 -14.90
C GLU A 324 -8.13 -12.60 -13.52
N SER A 325 -7.46 -12.08 -12.48
CA SER A 325 -7.70 -12.51 -11.09
C SER A 325 -8.89 -11.80 -10.44
N GLN A 326 -9.47 -10.79 -11.10
CA GLN A 326 -10.68 -10.08 -10.69
C GLN A 326 -10.60 -9.42 -9.29
N LEU A 327 -9.39 -9.07 -8.83
CA LEU A 327 -9.18 -8.50 -7.51
C LEU A 327 -9.75 -7.08 -7.36
N SER A 328 -10.18 -6.47 -8.46
CA SER A 328 -10.81 -5.16 -8.43
C SER A 328 -12.32 -5.19 -8.15
N ARG A 329 -12.94 -6.38 -8.06
CA ARG A 329 -14.41 -6.52 -7.93
C ARG A 329 -14.95 -6.17 -6.55
N VAL A 330 -14.14 -6.33 -5.51
CA VAL A 330 -14.53 -6.08 -4.11
C VAL A 330 -13.55 -5.10 -3.50
N ALA A 331 -14.05 -4.04 -2.86
CA ALA A 331 -13.23 -2.98 -2.27
C ALA A 331 -12.27 -3.50 -1.18
N ASP A 332 -12.75 -4.42 -0.35
CA ASP A 332 -11.98 -5.02 0.74
C ASP A 332 -12.29 -6.52 0.91
N PRO A 333 -11.62 -7.41 0.15
CA PRO A 333 -11.86 -8.85 0.26
C PRO A 333 -11.33 -9.46 1.57
N THR A 334 -10.57 -8.71 2.36
CA THR A 334 -9.94 -9.20 3.58
C THR A 334 -10.73 -8.84 4.85
N ALA A 335 -11.69 -7.92 4.75
CA ALA A 335 -12.54 -7.53 5.86
C ALA A 335 -13.32 -8.72 6.43
N GLY A 336 -13.33 -8.85 7.76
CA GLY A 336 -14.01 -9.95 8.46
C GLY A 336 -13.19 -11.22 8.63
N SER A 337 -11.97 -11.30 8.08
CA SER A 337 -11.03 -12.38 8.39
C SER A 337 -10.55 -12.28 9.83
N TYR A 338 -10.93 -13.23 10.70
CA TYR A 338 -10.57 -13.20 12.13
C TYR A 338 -9.05 -13.07 12.37
N TYR A 339 -8.26 -13.77 11.55
CA TYR A 339 -6.80 -13.71 11.61
C TYR A 339 -6.26 -12.31 11.26
N LEU A 340 -6.65 -11.77 10.10
CA LEU A 340 -6.14 -10.47 9.65
C LEU A 340 -6.61 -9.34 10.56
N GLU A 341 -7.85 -9.39 11.02
CA GLU A 341 -8.41 -8.42 11.96
C GLU A 341 -7.60 -8.41 13.27
N SER A 342 -7.25 -9.57 13.81
CA SER A 342 -6.36 -9.69 14.97
C SER A 342 -4.95 -9.15 14.66
N LEU A 343 -4.35 -9.55 13.54
CA LEU A 343 -2.99 -9.15 13.16
C LEU A 343 -2.86 -7.64 12.95
N ILE A 344 -3.83 -7.02 12.27
CA ILE A 344 -3.89 -5.56 12.04
C ILE A 344 -3.96 -4.82 13.38
N ASN A 345 -4.80 -5.29 14.30
CA ASN A 345 -4.95 -4.63 15.60
C ASN A 345 -3.70 -4.79 16.47
N GLN A 346 -3.10 -5.98 16.52
CA GLN A 346 -1.83 -6.18 17.23
C GLN A 346 -0.74 -5.25 16.70
N LEU A 347 -0.65 -5.11 15.37
CA LEU A 347 0.35 -4.27 14.74
C LEU A 347 0.08 -2.79 15.01
N ALA A 348 -1.16 -2.33 14.83
CA ALA A 348 -1.58 -0.96 15.10
C ALA A 348 -1.35 -0.57 16.57
N GLU A 349 -1.75 -1.42 17.52
CA GLU A 349 -1.60 -1.14 18.95
C GLU A 349 -0.13 -1.05 19.37
N LYS A 350 0.71 -2.00 18.93
CA LYS A 350 2.15 -1.99 19.25
C LYS A 350 2.85 -0.78 18.65
N SER A 351 2.56 -0.46 17.38
CA SER A 351 3.11 0.73 16.74
C SER A 351 2.64 2.01 17.43
N TRP A 352 1.35 2.11 17.79
CA TRP A 352 0.82 3.27 18.49
C TRP A 352 1.45 3.48 19.87
N GLN A 353 1.55 2.42 20.67
CA GLN A 353 2.20 2.48 21.99
C GLN A 353 3.66 2.93 21.88
N LYS A 354 4.40 2.39 20.90
CA LYS A 354 5.79 2.78 20.67
C LYS A 354 5.90 4.23 20.20
N PHE A 355 5.07 4.66 19.26
CA PHE A 355 5.00 6.03 18.77
C PHE A 355 4.76 7.04 19.90
N VAL A 356 3.73 6.82 20.73
CA VAL A 356 3.42 7.73 21.86
C VAL A 356 4.58 7.79 22.86
N THR A 357 5.25 6.66 23.11
CA THR A 357 6.40 6.62 24.02
C THR A 357 7.58 7.43 23.49
N GLN A 358 7.84 7.39 22.17
CA GLN A 358 8.94 8.11 21.55
C GLN A 358 8.68 9.61 21.40
N VAL A 359 7.43 10.02 21.19
CA VAL A 359 7.04 11.44 21.08
C VAL A 359 6.99 12.14 22.45
N THR A 360 6.82 11.40 23.55
CA THR A 360 6.75 11.96 24.91
C THR A 360 8.14 12.19 25.55
N LEU A 361 9.21 11.71 24.91
CA LEU A 361 10.61 11.88 25.33
C LEU A 361 11.27 12.97 24.49
#